data_AF-A0A8C2KGJ9-F1
#
_entry.id   AF-A0A8C2KGJ9-F1
#
_cell.length_a   1.000
_cell.length_b   1.000
_cell.length_c   1.000
_cell.angle_alpha   90.00
_cell.angle_beta   90.00
_cell.angle_gamma   90.00
#
_symmetry.space_group_name_H-M   'P 1'
#
loop_
_entity.id
_entity.type
_entity.pdbx_description
1 polymer ?
#
loop_
_entity_poly.entity_id
_entity_poly.type
_entity_poly.pdbx_seq_one_letter_code
_entity_poly.pdbx_strand_id
1 'polypeptide(L)'
;LEAKLKEEYRKEKEKVNTKPLGMAFVTFQNEAMTAIIKMDFNACQCQGCNCRQEPRSSQFSDSLHVSNWSVIYAPDPQNVRW
;
A
#
# COMPACT_ATOMS: atom_id res chain seq x y z
N LEU A 1 -30.35 20.97 -13.12
CA LEU A 1 -28.93 21.02 -12.74
C LEU A 1 -28.56 19.89 -11.78
N GLU A 2 -29.22 19.76 -10.63
CA GLU A 2 -28.94 18.71 -9.64
C GLU A 2 -28.99 17.27 -10.20
N ALA A 3 -30.02 16.93 -10.98
CA ALA A 3 -30.14 15.59 -11.57
C ALA A 3 -28.98 15.25 -12.53
N LYS A 4 -28.49 16.24 -13.29
CA LYS A 4 -27.33 16.07 -14.18
C LYS A 4 -26.05 15.82 -13.37
N LEU A 5 -25.85 16.58 -12.29
CA LEU A 5 -24.69 16.40 -11.40
C LEU A 5 -24.70 15.03 -10.69
N LYS A 6 -25.87 14.56 -10.23
CA LYS A 6 -26.02 13.22 -9.66
C LYS A 6 -25.67 12.12 -10.66
N GLU A 7 -26.07 12.28 -11.92
CA GLU A 7 -25.77 11.33 -12.98
C GLU A 7 -24.29 11.30 -13.34
N GLU A 8 -23.65 12.47 -13.43
CA GLU A 8 -22.20 12.58 -13.66
C GLU A 8 -21.40 11.95 -12.51
N TYR A 9 -21.80 12.19 -11.26
CA TYR A 9 -21.21 11.55 -10.07
C TYR A 9 -21.33 10.02 -10.13
N ARG A 10 -22.50 9.49 -10.51
CA ARG A 10 -22.72 8.03 -10.62
C ARG A 10 -21.80 7.41 -11.66
N LYS A 11 -21.70 8.02 -12.84
CA LYS A 11 -20.81 7.57 -13.92
C LYS A 11 -19.35 7.60 -13.51
N GLU A 12 -18.94 8.58 -12.71
CA GLU A 12 -17.57 8.66 -12.23
C GLU A 12 -17.27 7.62 -11.14
N LYS A 13 -18.23 7.40 -10.23
CA LYS A 13 -18.13 6.35 -9.20
C LYS A 13 -17.95 4.95 -9.80
N GLU A 14 -18.60 4.65 -10.92
CA GLU A 14 -18.45 3.37 -11.62
C GLU A 14 -17.04 3.15 -12.20
N LYS A 15 -16.28 4.21 -12.44
CA LYS A 15 -14.92 4.14 -13.00
C LYS A 15 -13.81 4.01 -11.96
N VAL A 16 -14.13 4.03 -10.67
CA VAL A 16 -13.13 4.04 -9.58
C VAL A 16 -12.11 2.90 -9.72
N ASN A 17 -12.53 1.72 -10.18
CA ASN A 17 -11.65 0.56 -10.33
C ASN A 17 -10.80 0.57 -11.61
N THR A 18 -11.02 1.52 -12.52
CA THR A 18 -10.32 1.56 -13.82
C THR A 18 -8.95 2.24 -13.75
N LYS A 19 -8.67 2.99 -12.68
CA LYS A 19 -7.43 3.76 -12.51
C LYS A 19 -6.91 3.63 -11.07
N PRO A 20 -6.38 2.46 -10.67
CA PRO A 20 -5.83 2.28 -9.34
C PRO A 20 -4.58 3.17 -9.14
N LEU A 21 -4.42 3.70 -7.93
CA LEU A 21 -3.27 4.55 -7.58
C LEU A 21 -1.98 3.76 -7.30
N GLY A 22 -2.05 2.43 -7.23
CA GLY A 22 -0.90 1.58 -6.90
C GLY A 22 -0.50 1.60 -5.42
N MET A 23 -1.41 2.01 -4.54
CA MET A 23 -1.20 2.05 -3.08
C MET A 23 -2.44 1.57 -2.32
N ALA A 24 -2.23 1.14 -1.08
CA ALA A 24 -3.30 0.71 -0.18
C ALA A 24 -2.93 1.00 1.28
N PHE A 25 -3.95 1.16 2.13
CA PHE A 25 -3.80 1.14 3.57
C PHE A 25 -4.14 -0.26 4.08
N VAL A 26 -3.27 -0.83 4.91
CA VAL A 26 -3.43 -2.17 5.48
C VAL A 26 -3.40 -2.06 7.00
N THR A 27 -4.39 -2.69 7.64
CA THR A 27 -4.49 -2.74 9.11
C THR A 27 -4.21 -4.15 9.59
N PHE A 28 -3.46 -4.27 10.69
CA PHE A 28 -3.16 -5.53 11.35
C PHE A 28 -3.82 -5.58 12.72
N GLN A 29 -3.90 -6.79 13.30
CA GLN A 29 -4.55 -7.01 14.59
C GLN A 29 -3.88 -6.22 15.72
N ASN A 30 -2.56 -6.04 15.66
CA ASN A 30 -1.80 -5.31 16.66
C ASN A 30 -0.54 -4.69 16.05
N GLU A 31 0.09 -3.81 16.84
CA GLU A 31 1.28 -3.06 16.44
C GLU A 31 2.51 -3.95 16.16
N ALA A 32 2.66 -5.06 16.90
CA ALA A 32 3.78 -5.98 16.72
C ALA A 32 3.78 -6.61 15.32
N MET A 33 2.62 -6.99 14.80
CA MET A 33 2.49 -7.49 13.42
C MET A 33 2.93 -6.44 12.38
N THR A 34 2.48 -5.19 12.55
CA THR A 34 2.88 -4.07 11.69
C THR A 34 4.40 -3.85 11.73
N ALA A 35 4.99 -3.89 12.93
CA ALA A 35 6.43 -3.72 13.11
C ALA A 35 7.23 -4.84 12.43
N ILE A 36 6.79 -6.10 12.54
CA ILE A 36 7.42 -7.24 11.88
C ILE A 36 7.38 -7.08 10.36
N ILE A 37 6.23 -6.72 9.79
CA ILE A 37 6.07 -6.55 8.34
C ILE A 37 6.90 -5.37 7.84
N LYS A 38 6.84 -4.23 8.53
CA LYS A 38 7.66 -3.08 8.19
C LYS A 38 9.16 -3.42 8.25
N MET A 39 9.58 -4.20 9.24
CA MET A 39 10.97 -4.63 9.36
C MET A 39 11.36 -5.55 8.21
N ASP A 40 10.53 -6.53 7.84
CA ASP A 40 10.80 -7.47 6.75
C ASP A 40 10.95 -6.76 5.40
N PHE A 41 10.04 -5.83 5.08
CA PHE A 41 10.09 -5.04 3.84
C PHE A 41 11.16 -3.95 3.83
N ASN A 42 11.76 -3.61 4.98
CA ASN A 42 12.82 -2.62 5.10
C ASN A 42 14.14 -3.21 5.65
N ALA A 43 14.30 -4.53 5.63
CA ALA A 43 15.46 -5.20 6.23
C ALA A 43 16.77 -4.87 5.46
N CYS A 44 17.67 -4.16 6.15
CA CYS A 44 19.04 -3.73 5.80
C CYS A 44 19.30 -2.94 4.50
N GLN A 45 19.37 -1.60 4.66
CA GLN A 45 20.51 -0.81 4.17
C GLN A 45 21.52 -0.61 5.32
N CYS A 46 22.17 -1.69 5.75
CA CYS A 46 23.17 -1.62 6.81
C CYS A 46 24.53 -1.31 6.19
N GLN A 47 25.21 -0.25 6.67
CA GLN A 47 26.52 0.23 6.19
C GLN A 47 27.52 -0.92 5.96
N GLY A 48 27.59 -1.42 4.72
CA GLY A 48 28.54 -2.46 4.30
C GLY A 48 28.10 -3.92 4.43
N CYS A 49 26.87 -4.25 4.84
CA CYS A 49 26.34 -5.63 4.73
C CYS A 49 25.32 -5.77 3.60
N ASN A 50 25.58 -6.66 2.63
CA ASN A 50 24.59 -7.16 1.68
C ASN A 50 23.71 -8.24 2.34
N CYS A 51 23.05 -7.87 3.43
CA CYS A 51 22.11 -8.72 4.14
C CYS A 51 20.75 -8.64 3.41
N ARG A 52 20.35 -9.73 2.72
CA ARG A 52 19.09 -9.98 1.95
C ARG A 52 18.19 -8.76 1.67
N GLN A 53 18.22 -8.31 0.42
CA GLN A 53 17.42 -7.22 -0.14
C GLN A 53 15.91 -7.50 -0.28
N GLU A 54 15.46 -8.74 -0.13
CA GLU A 54 14.08 -9.12 -0.46
C GLU A 54 13.27 -9.54 0.77
N PRO A 55 12.01 -9.07 0.91
CA PRO A 55 11.11 -9.50 1.97
C PRO A 55 10.85 -11.00 1.90
N ARG A 56 10.31 -11.58 2.97
CA ARG A 56 10.01 -13.01 3.03
C ARG A 56 9.08 -13.42 1.88
N SER A 57 9.56 -14.36 1.06
CA SER A 57 8.82 -14.84 -0.11
C SER A 57 7.58 -15.64 0.27
N SER A 58 6.53 -15.50 -0.54
CA SER A 58 5.31 -16.31 -0.55
C SER A 58 5.02 -16.81 -1.96
N GLN A 59 4.02 -17.69 -2.12
CA GLN A 59 3.57 -18.17 -3.44
C GLN A 59 3.08 -17.06 -4.38
N PHE A 60 2.90 -15.84 -3.88
CA PHE A 60 2.44 -14.67 -4.65
C PHE A 60 3.52 -13.61 -4.84
N SER A 61 4.72 -13.79 -4.29
CA SER A 61 5.75 -12.74 -4.29
C SER A 61 6.15 -12.29 -5.70
N ASP A 62 6.30 -13.25 -6.63
CA ASP A 62 6.67 -12.95 -8.01
C ASP A 62 5.55 -12.26 -8.78
N SER A 63 4.31 -12.74 -8.66
CA SER A 63 3.16 -12.15 -9.36
C SER A 63 2.78 -10.76 -8.85
N LEU A 64 3.12 -10.46 -7.59
CA LEU A 64 2.88 -9.17 -6.96
C LEU A 64 4.09 -8.23 -7.04
N HIS A 65 5.25 -8.72 -7.49
CA HIS A 65 6.51 -7.98 -7.53
C HIS A 65 6.81 -7.28 -6.18
N VAL A 66 6.72 -8.03 -5.08
CA VAL A 66 6.79 -7.48 -3.71
C VAL A 66 8.11 -6.78 -3.38
N SER A 67 9.18 -7.07 -4.12
CA SER A 67 10.47 -6.38 -4.02
C SER A 67 10.41 -4.91 -4.46
N ASN A 68 9.38 -4.51 -5.21
CA ASN A 68 9.16 -3.13 -5.63
C ASN A 68 8.29 -2.32 -4.64
N TRP A 69 7.83 -2.93 -3.55
CA TRP A 69 6.90 -2.28 -2.63
C TRP A 69 7.64 -1.44 -1.61
N SER A 70 7.09 -0.26 -1.32
CA SER A 70 7.52 0.60 -0.21
C SER A 70 6.52 0.51 0.93
N VAL A 71 6.97 0.10 2.12
CA VAL A 71 6.10 -0.09 3.29
C VAL A 71 6.45 0.90 4.38
N ILE A 72 5.48 1.78 4.71
CA ILE A 72 5.59 2.79 5.75
C ILE A 72 4.37 2.75 6.67
N TYR A 73 4.49 3.35 7.86
CA TYR A 73 3.32 3.60 8.69
C TYR A 73 2.40 4.60 8.01
N ALA A 74 1.10 4.30 8.02
CA ALA A 74 0.09 5.22 7.55
C ALA A 74 0.07 6.47 8.44
N PRO A 75 -0.05 7.69 7.86
CA PRO A 75 -0.31 8.89 8.65
C PRO A 75 -1.69 8.80 9.31
N ASP A 76 -1.93 9.69 10.29
CA ASP A 76 -3.29 9.91 10.80
C ASP A 76 -4.25 10.23 9.63
N PRO A 77 -5.49 9.70 9.63
CA PRO A 77 -6.44 9.95 8.54
C PRO A 77 -6.67 11.44 8.24
N GLN A 78 -6.55 12.32 9.24
CA GLN A 78 -6.69 13.77 9.07
C GLN A 78 -5.49 14.43 8.38
N ASN A 79 -4.35 13.74 8.36
CA ASN A 79 -3.13 14.21 7.71
C ASN A 79 -3.01 13.73 6.26
N VAL A 80 -3.96 12.92 5.75
CA VAL A 80 -4.02 12.50 4.35
C VAL A 80 -4.72 13.57 3.50
N ARG A 81 -4.07 14.00 2.42
CA ARG A 81 -4.68 14.83 1.37
C ARG A 81 -5.14 13.93 0.22
N TRP A 82 -6.44 13.73 0.12
CA TRP A 82 -7.10 12.88 -0.88
C TRP A 82 -7.26 13.56 -2.24
#